data_AF-A0A1H3A5M9-F1
#
_entry.id   AF-A0A1H3A5M9-F1
#
_cell.length_a   1.000
_cell.length_b   1.000
_cell.length_c   1.000
_cell.angle_alpha   90.00
_cell.angle_beta   90.00
_cell.angle_gamma   90.00
#
_symmetry.space_group_name_H-M   'P 1'
#
loop_
_entity.id
_entity.type
_entity.pdbx_description
1 polymer ?
#
loop_
_entity_poly.entity_id
_entity_poly.type
_entity_poly.pdbx_seq_one_letter_code
_entity_poly.pdbx_strand_id
1 'polypeptide(L)'
;MTDNADTLWIRHPLACADPDAAGGIVIQGNRIIERIPAGGQPTRPADHVFDASRHVLLPGLVNTHHHFYQTLTRAYSPALNKALFPWLTSLYDVWANLDETQLAIASELAMVELLMSGCTTVADHHYIFSGALRHAIDVQVDTARRLGVRASLTRGSMSLGRDEGGLPPQAVVQDETTILDDSRRLIEQYHERGDNAMITIALAPCSPFSVSRELMRESSRLARDLGVRLHTHLAETADETDFCLRQYGMRPLDYLEDIGWLDDRTWLAHGIHFNKDEVQRLGRAGTGIAHCPSSNMVLGSGMCRTLDLEAAGAPVGLAVDGSSSNDHSNLAEEMRQGLLLGRLRYEPGEITHDTVIRWATQGSARCLGRSDIGGLHPGQQADLALFTLDELRFSGAENPLAALLLCGAHRADRVMVSGDWRVVDGLPCDVDLDDLRSRHDQAARRLRQQL
;
A
#
# COMPACT_ATOMS: atom_id res chain seq x y z
N MET A 1 -18.32 -22.43 3.69
CA MET A 1 -19.29 -23.15 4.54
C MET A 1 -18.59 -23.51 5.84
N THR A 2 -18.72 -22.63 6.83
CA THR A 2 -18.29 -22.80 8.21
C THR A 2 -19.45 -22.35 9.09
N ASP A 3 -20.60 -23.03 8.96
CA ASP A 3 -21.80 -22.75 9.77
C ASP A 3 -21.59 -23.03 11.28
N ASN A 4 -20.41 -23.50 11.67
CA ASN A 4 -20.03 -23.87 13.03
C ASN A 4 -19.00 -22.92 13.68
N ALA A 5 -18.64 -21.81 13.03
CA ALA A 5 -17.78 -20.81 13.66
C ALA A 5 -18.62 -19.91 14.59
N ASP A 6 -18.08 -19.64 15.78
CA ASP A 6 -18.67 -18.69 16.73
C ASP A 6 -18.86 -17.31 16.08
N THR A 7 -19.92 -16.64 16.47
CA THR A 7 -20.25 -15.29 16.03
C THR A 7 -19.76 -14.24 17.02
N LEU A 8 -19.24 -13.13 16.49
CA LEU A 8 -18.79 -11.98 17.27
C LEU A 8 -19.58 -10.73 16.83
N TRP A 9 -20.25 -10.08 17.77
CA TRP A 9 -20.86 -8.77 17.54
C TRP A 9 -19.93 -7.65 18.04
N ILE A 10 -19.39 -6.87 17.11
CA ILE A 10 -18.74 -5.59 17.39
C ILE A 10 -19.84 -4.56 17.55
N ARG A 11 -20.23 -4.23 18.78
CA ARG A 11 -21.45 -3.45 19.07
C ARG A 11 -21.17 -1.99 19.37
N HIS A 12 -22.13 -1.15 19.00
CA HIS A 12 -22.23 0.25 19.43
C HIS A 12 -20.95 1.06 19.22
N PRO A 13 -20.35 1.10 18.02
CA PRO A 13 -19.20 1.96 17.77
C PRO A 13 -19.53 3.43 18.08
N LEU A 14 -18.54 4.20 18.57
CA LEU A 14 -18.68 5.65 18.77
C LEU A 14 -19.08 6.36 17.46
N ALA A 15 -18.49 5.92 16.36
CA ALA A 15 -18.89 6.25 15.00
C ALA A 15 -18.46 5.12 14.05
N CYS A 16 -19.11 5.01 12.90
CA CYS A 16 -18.80 4.01 11.89
C CYS A 16 -18.70 4.68 10.52
N ALA A 17 -17.70 4.32 9.72
CA ALA A 17 -17.57 4.85 8.36
C ALA A 17 -18.66 4.34 7.39
N ASP A 18 -19.35 3.25 7.73
CA ASP A 18 -20.57 2.83 7.04
C ASP A 18 -21.80 3.20 7.88
N PRO A 19 -22.64 4.17 7.43
CA PRO A 19 -23.86 4.56 8.14
C PRO A 19 -24.85 3.42 8.38
N ASP A 20 -24.90 2.42 7.49
CA ASP A 20 -25.78 1.25 7.64
C ASP A 20 -25.32 0.31 8.76
N ALA A 21 -24.07 0.47 9.21
CA ALA A 21 -23.44 -0.31 10.29
C ALA A 21 -23.20 0.53 11.56
N ALA A 22 -23.93 1.64 11.73
CA ALA A 22 -23.75 2.55 12.87
C ALA A 22 -24.02 1.90 14.25
N GLY A 23 -24.81 0.82 14.31
CA GLY A 23 -25.01 0.02 15.52
C GLY A 23 -23.97 -1.10 15.70
N GLY A 24 -23.09 -1.31 14.73
CA GLY A 24 -22.05 -2.34 14.74
C GLY A 24 -22.15 -3.34 13.59
N ILE A 25 -21.36 -4.41 13.68
CA ILE A 25 -21.31 -5.51 12.70
C ILE A 25 -21.23 -6.87 13.40
N VAL A 26 -21.78 -7.90 12.76
CA VAL A 26 -21.66 -9.29 13.22
C VAL A 26 -20.71 -10.03 12.28
N ILE A 27 -19.78 -10.74 12.88
CA ILE A 27 -18.71 -11.49 12.21
C ILE A 27 -18.91 -12.97 12.51
N GLN A 28 -18.67 -13.83 11.53
CA GLN A 28 -18.61 -15.27 11.70
C GLN A 28 -17.38 -15.82 10.99
N GLY A 29 -16.47 -16.43 11.77
CA GLY A 29 -15.14 -16.80 11.27
C GLY A 29 -14.41 -15.57 10.72
N ASN A 30 -14.12 -15.58 9.42
CA ASN A 30 -13.40 -14.50 8.73
C ASN A 30 -14.30 -13.52 7.97
N ARG A 31 -15.63 -13.61 8.08
CA ARG A 31 -16.54 -12.78 7.26
C ARG A 31 -17.51 -11.97 8.11
N ILE A 32 -17.83 -10.79 7.60
CA ILE A 32 -18.97 -10.00 8.07
C ILE A 32 -20.24 -10.67 7.55
N ILE A 33 -21.18 -10.97 8.45
CA ILE A 33 -22.47 -11.60 8.10
C ILE A 33 -23.66 -10.64 8.24
N GLU A 34 -23.52 -9.57 9.02
CA GLU A 34 -24.61 -8.62 9.28
C GLU A 34 -24.06 -7.21 9.57
N ARG A 35 -24.75 -6.19 9.06
CA ARG A 35 -24.57 -4.78 9.45
C ARG A 35 -25.76 -4.38 10.33
N ILE A 36 -25.48 -3.75 11.46
CA ILE A 36 -26.50 -3.35 12.42
C ILE A 36 -26.71 -1.83 12.32
N PRO A 37 -27.93 -1.36 12.01
CA PRO A 37 -28.20 0.07 12.02
C PRO A 37 -28.17 0.65 13.43
N ALA A 38 -28.07 1.97 13.56
CA ALA A 38 -28.09 2.63 14.86
C ALA A 38 -29.31 2.22 15.70
N GLY A 39 -29.07 1.80 16.96
CA GLY A 39 -30.11 1.30 17.87
C GLY A 39 -30.67 -0.09 17.54
N GLY A 40 -30.15 -0.76 16.51
CA GLY A 40 -30.52 -2.12 16.12
C GLY A 40 -29.95 -3.21 17.03
N GLN A 41 -30.29 -4.46 16.72
CA GLN A 41 -29.75 -5.67 17.33
C GLN A 41 -29.48 -6.71 16.23
N PRO A 42 -28.50 -7.61 16.43
CA PRO A 42 -28.31 -8.76 15.56
C PRO A 42 -29.59 -9.59 15.36
N THR A 43 -29.79 -10.12 14.16
CA THR A 43 -30.93 -10.97 13.82
C THR A 43 -30.95 -12.27 14.66
N ARG A 44 -29.78 -12.74 15.09
CA ARG A 44 -29.60 -13.86 16.02
C ARG A 44 -28.67 -13.45 17.15
N PRO A 45 -28.83 -13.98 18.38
CA PRO A 45 -27.87 -13.75 19.45
C PRO A 45 -26.46 -14.12 19.00
N ALA A 46 -25.49 -13.23 19.22
CA ALA A 46 -24.09 -13.50 18.98
C ALA A 46 -23.47 -14.27 20.15
N ASP A 47 -22.53 -15.16 19.85
CA ASP A 47 -21.83 -15.97 20.88
C ASP A 47 -20.91 -15.10 21.73
N HIS A 48 -20.26 -14.11 21.09
CA HIS A 48 -19.35 -13.14 21.71
C HIS A 48 -19.75 -11.71 21.39
N VAL A 49 -19.38 -10.80 22.28
CA VAL A 49 -19.64 -9.36 22.13
C VAL A 49 -18.38 -8.57 22.45
N PHE A 50 -18.04 -7.62 21.58
CA PHE A 50 -17.04 -6.59 21.82
C PHE A 50 -17.72 -5.22 21.85
N ASP A 51 -17.55 -4.48 22.94
CA ASP A 51 -18.13 -3.15 23.09
C ASP A 51 -17.21 -2.09 22.48
N ALA A 52 -17.62 -1.55 21.31
CA ALA A 52 -16.87 -0.57 20.55
C ALA A 52 -17.30 0.87 20.88
N SER A 53 -18.02 1.13 21.98
CA SER A 53 -18.52 2.46 22.35
C SER A 53 -17.47 3.54 22.56
N ARG A 54 -16.19 3.16 22.64
CA ARG A 54 -15.04 4.08 22.69
C ARG A 54 -14.33 4.24 21.34
N HIS A 55 -14.77 3.53 20.31
CA HIS A 55 -14.04 3.33 19.07
C HIS A 55 -14.76 3.90 17.85
N VAL A 56 -14.01 4.56 17.00
CA VAL A 56 -14.39 4.83 15.62
C VAL A 56 -14.05 3.60 14.79
N LEU A 57 -15.06 2.98 14.18
CA LEU A 57 -14.95 1.77 13.37
C LEU A 57 -14.80 2.11 11.88
N LEU A 58 -13.70 1.66 11.28
CA LEU A 58 -13.45 1.69 9.84
C LEU A 58 -13.32 0.24 9.31
N PRO A 59 -13.58 0.01 8.01
CA PRO A 59 -12.91 -1.09 7.32
C PRO A 59 -11.40 -1.00 7.56
N GLY A 60 -10.74 -2.14 7.59
CA GLY A 60 -9.28 -2.20 7.65
C GLY A 60 -8.66 -1.37 6.53
N LEU A 61 -7.66 -0.55 6.87
CA LEU A 61 -7.02 0.29 5.86
C LEU A 61 -6.19 -0.59 4.90
N VAL A 62 -6.02 -0.13 3.67
CA VAL A 62 -5.33 -0.86 2.60
C VAL A 62 -4.23 0.03 2.02
N ASN A 63 -2.96 -0.33 2.28
CA ASN A 63 -1.80 0.34 1.70
C ASN A 63 -1.54 -0.23 0.29
N THR A 64 -1.50 0.63 -0.73
CA THR A 64 -1.39 0.20 -2.14
C THR A 64 0.01 0.25 -2.73
N HIS A 65 0.96 0.86 -2.03
CA HIS A 65 2.35 0.98 -2.48
C HIS A 65 3.29 1.27 -1.30
N HIS A 66 4.48 0.64 -1.30
CA HIS A 66 5.55 0.80 -0.32
C HIS A 66 6.87 0.24 -0.91
N HIS A 67 7.99 0.57 -0.28
CA HIS A 67 9.26 -0.16 -0.40
C HIS A 67 9.82 -0.57 0.98
N PHE A 68 9.53 -1.77 1.49
CA PHE A 68 9.76 -2.16 2.89
C PHE A 68 11.22 -2.05 3.32
N TYR A 69 12.15 -2.43 2.45
CA TYR A 69 13.59 -2.33 2.73
C TYR A 69 14.05 -0.89 3.00
N GLN A 70 13.33 0.12 2.51
CA GLN A 70 13.66 1.53 2.72
C GLN A 70 13.46 2.00 4.16
N THR A 71 12.83 1.20 5.02
CA THR A 71 12.83 1.45 6.47
C THR A 71 14.24 1.50 7.07
N LEU A 72 15.21 0.80 6.47
CA LEU A 72 16.62 0.78 6.90
C LEU A 72 17.39 2.08 6.57
N THR A 73 16.82 2.95 5.74
CA THR A 73 17.44 4.18 5.22
C THR A 73 16.63 5.45 5.50
N ARG A 74 15.77 5.43 6.53
CA ARG A 74 15.06 6.61 7.05
C ARG A 74 16.00 7.77 7.36
N ALA A 75 15.63 8.98 6.96
CA ALA A 75 16.38 10.21 7.21
C ALA A 75 17.90 10.10 6.90
N TYR A 76 18.26 9.35 5.85
CA TYR A 76 19.65 9.09 5.51
C TYR A 76 20.34 10.34 4.95
N SER A 77 21.35 10.87 5.66
CA SER A 77 21.93 12.19 5.38
C SER A 77 22.32 12.43 3.92
N PRO A 78 22.96 11.48 3.21
CA PRO A 78 23.28 11.66 1.79
C PRO A 78 22.06 11.80 0.87
N ALA A 79 20.88 11.33 1.27
CA ALA A 79 19.66 11.41 0.46
C ALA A 79 18.77 12.63 0.79
N LEU A 80 19.04 13.34 1.89
CA LEU A 80 18.22 14.48 2.32
C LEU A 80 18.26 15.66 1.33
N ASN A 81 17.16 16.39 1.24
CA ASN A 81 17.01 17.63 0.45
C ASN A 81 17.30 17.45 -1.06
N LYS A 82 16.84 16.33 -1.62
CA LYS A 82 17.07 15.97 -3.02
C LYS A 82 15.74 15.65 -3.70
N ALA A 83 15.63 16.05 -4.96
CA ALA A 83 14.61 15.53 -5.86
C ALA A 83 14.87 14.05 -6.20
N LEU A 84 13.91 13.39 -6.85
CA LEU A 84 13.88 11.95 -7.10
C LEU A 84 15.21 11.36 -7.63
N PHE A 85 15.74 11.86 -8.75
CA PHE A 85 16.92 11.26 -9.38
C PHE A 85 18.18 11.35 -8.50
N PRO A 86 18.59 12.53 -7.97
CA PRO A 86 19.69 12.60 -7.03
C PRO A 86 19.46 11.80 -5.74
N TRP A 87 18.22 11.73 -5.25
CA TRP A 87 17.84 10.92 -4.09
C TRP A 87 18.10 9.43 -4.36
N LEU A 88 17.59 8.89 -5.48
CA LEU A 88 17.80 7.51 -5.92
C LEU A 88 19.29 7.17 -6.03
N THR A 89 20.07 8.01 -6.72
CA THR A 89 21.51 7.76 -6.89
C THR A 89 22.29 7.75 -5.57
N SER A 90 21.78 8.40 -4.53
CA SER A 90 22.42 8.42 -3.20
C SER A 90 22.13 7.16 -2.39
N LEU A 91 21.10 6.40 -2.78
CA LEU A 91 20.57 5.25 -2.05
C LEU A 91 20.83 3.92 -2.74
N TYR A 92 20.91 3.88 -4.08
CA TYR A 92 21.12 2.63 -4.80
C TYR A 92 22.38 1.88 -4.38
N ASP A 93 23.50 2.59 -4.17
CA ASP A 93 24.75 1.95 -3.75
C ASP A 93 24.64 1.41 -2.31
N VAL A 94 23.79 2.00 -1.46
CA VAL A 94 23.46 1.46 -0.12
C VAL A 94 22.61 0.20 -0.28
N TRP A 95 21.51 0.29 -1.03
CA TRP A 95 20.56 -0.82 -1.17
C TRP A 95 21.12 -2.02 -1.92
N ALA A 96 22.13 -1.82 -2.78
CA ALA A 96 22.84 -2.92 -3.44
C ALA A 96 23.50 -3.91 -2.46
N ASN A 97 23.75 -3.48 -1.22
CA ASN A 97 24.33 -4.30 -0.17
C ASN A 97 23.30 -5.02 0.72
N LEU A 98 22.00 -4.92 0.40
CA LEU A 98 20.96 -5.62 1.15
C LEU A 98 21.15 -7.14 1.09
N ASP A 99 20.92 -7.79 2.23
CA ASP A 99 20.79 -9.25 2.34
C ASP A 99 19.38 -9.68 2.78
N GLU A 100 19.11 -10.99 2.68
CA GLU A 100 17.80 -11.57 3.05
C GLU A 100 17.43 -11.38 4.52
N THR A 101 18.41 -11.33 5.43
CA THR A 101 18.16 -11.11 6.87
C THR A 101 17.72 -9.68 7.12
N GLN A 102 18.39 -8.71 6.50
CA GLN A 102 18.03 -7.31 6.56
C GLN A 102 16.64 -7.07 5.95
N LEU A 103 16.33 -7.69 4.82
CA LEU A 103 15.00 -7.58 4.22
C LEU A 103 13.91 -8.16 5.13
N ALA A 104 14.15 -9.30 5.77
CA ALA A 104 13.19 -9.90 6.70
C ALA A 104 12.86 -8.94 7.86
N ILE A 105 13.89 -8.34 8.46
CA ILE A 105 13.74 -7.37 9.56
C ILE A 105 13.03 -6.10 9.08
N ALA A 106 13.37 -5.59 7.90
CA ALA A 106 12.75 -4.39 7.33
C ALA A 106 11.28 -4.62 6.97
N SER A 107 10.95 -5.79 6.43
CA SER A 107 9.58 -6.20 6.11
C SER A 107 8.76 -6.38 7.37
N GLU A 108 9.32 -6.99 8.40
CA GLU A 108 8.67 -7.11 9.71
C GLU A 108 8.34 -5.74 10.29
N LEU A 109 9.31 -4.81 10.32
CA LEU A 109 9.07 -3.45 10.83
C LEU A 109 7.98 -2.72 10.03
N ALA A 110 8.08 -2.73 8.69
CA ALA A 110 7.12 -2.01 7.85
C ALA A 110 5.70 -2.55 8.01
N MET A 111 5.53 -3.87 8.03
CA MET A 111 4.23 -4.52 8.22
C MET A 111 3.66 -4.25 9.62
N VAL A 112 4.50 -4.26 10.66
CA VAL A 112 4.07 -3.98 12.04
C VAL A 112 3.63 -2.52 12.19
N GLU A 113 4.38 -1.55 11.66
CA GLU A 113 3.98 -0.15 11.67
C GLU A 113 2.66 0.07 10.90
N LEU A 114 2.50 -0.56 9.73
CA LEU A 114 1.27 -0.50 8.96
C LEU A 114 0.09 -1.10 9.74
N LEU A 115 0.25 -2.28 10.34
CA LEU A 115 -0.76 -2.89 11.22
C LEU A 115 -1.14 -1.93 12.36
N MET A 116 -0.17 -1.37 13.07
CA MET A 116 -0.43 -0.43 14.17
C MET A 116 -1.11 0.86 13.71
N SER A 117 -0.97 1.26 12.44
CA SER A 117 -1.71 2.39 11.85
C SER A 117 -3.15 2.08 11.45
N GLY A 118 -3.61 0.83 11.58
CA GLY A 118 -4.93 0.39 11.13
C GLY A 118 -4.95 -0.32 9.79
N CYS A 119 -3.80 -0.57 9.16
CA CYS A 119 -3.76 -1.35 7.93
C CYS A 119 -4.02 -2.82 8.21
N THR A 120 -4.78 -3.45 7.33
CA THR A 120 -5.00 -4.91 7.32
C THR A 120 -4.42 -5.56 6.09
N THR A 121 -4.30 -4.76 5.01
CA THR A 121 -3.71 -5.16 3.74
C THR A 121 -2.56 -4.23 3.39
N VAL A 122 -1.42 -4.81 3.04
CA VAL A 122 -0.20 -4.09 2.68
C VAL A 122 0.26 -4.48 1.28
N ALA A 123 0.76 -3.52 0.52
CA ALA A 123 1.44 -3.78 -0.75
C ALA A 123 2.90 -3.33 -0.69
N ASP A 124 3.77 -4.07 -1.36
CA ASP A 124 5.19 -3.75 -1.46
C ASP A 124 5.72 -3.88 -2.88
N HIS A 125 6.48 -2.87 -3.28
CA HIS A 125 7.15 -2.77 -4.55
C HIS A 125 8.65 -3.04 -4.40
N HIS A 126 9.01 -4.32 -4.20
CA HIS A 126 10.41 -4.72 -4.06
C HIS A 126 11.08 -4.91 -5.42
N TYR A 127 12.07 -4.08 -5.74
CA TYR A 127 12.80 -4.16 -7.02
C TYR A 127 14.32 -4.37 -6.87
N ILE A 128 14.85 -4.53 -5.64
CA ILE A 128 16.28 -4.75 -5.39
C ILE A 128 16.59 -6.25 -5.30
N PHE A 129 17.24 -6.81 -6.31
CA PHE A 129 17.68 -8.20 -6.32
C PHE A 129 19.19 -8.24 -6.54
N SER A 130 19.92 -8.98 -5.72
CA SER A 130 21.38 -9.05 -5.79
C SER A 130 21.88 -10.46 -5.53
N GLY A 131 23.19 -10.68 -5.64
CA GLY A 131 23.80 -11.95 -5.24
C GLY A 131 23.53 -12.34 -3.78
N ALA A 132 23.32 -11.36 -2.89
CA ALA A 132 23.01 -11.56 -1.47
C ALA A 132 21.50 -11.56 -1.16
N LEU A 133 20.67 -11.17 -2.13
CA LEU A 133 19.23 -11.03 -2.00
C LEU A 133 18.51 -11.61 -3.21
N ARG A 134 18.41 -12.94 -3.26
CA ARG A 134 17.78 -13.66 -4.38
C ARG A 134 16.33 -14.04 -4.09
N HIS A 135 16.00 -14.33 -2.84
CA HIS A 135 14.69 -14.82 -2.41
C HIS A 135 13.87 -13.74 -1.71
N ALA A 136 13.93 -12.50 -2.23
CA ALA A 136 13.35 -11.34 -1.57
C ALA A 136 11.85 -11.48 -1.29
N ILE A 137 11.10 -11.92 -2.29
CA ILE A 137 9.65 -12.06 -2.19
C ILE A 137 9.27 -13.24 -1.30
N ASP A 138 10.02 -14.35 -1.37
CA ASP A 138 9.85 -15.50 -0.47
C ASP A 138 9.97 -15.06 1.00
N VAL A 139 10.99 -14.27 1.34
CA VAL A 139 11.20 -13.69 2.68
C VAL A 139 10.02 -12.82 3.13
N GLN A 140 9.47 -12.02 2.22
CA GLN A 140 8.32 -11.16 2.51
C GLN A 140 7.03 -11.97 2.72
N VAL A 141 6.81 -13.03 1.92
CA VAL A 141 5.67 -13.94 2.09
C VAL A 141 5.72 -14.61 3.46
N ASP A 142 6.88 -15.15 3.85
CA ASP A 142 7.05 -15.81 5.15
C ASP A 142 6.81 -14.84 6.31
N THR A 143 7.28 -13.60 6.16
CA THR A 143 7.05 -12.53 7.15
C THR A 143 5.57 -12.17 7.26
N ALA A 144 4.88 -11.97 6.13
CA ALA A 144 3.46 -11.63 6.11
C ALA A 144 2.59 -12.73 6.75
N ARG A 145 2.87 -14.00 6.41
CA ARG A 145 2.19 -15.16 6.97
C ARG A 145 2.39 -15.26 8.48
N ARG A 146 3.60 -15.04 8.97
CA ARG A 146 3.90 -15.06 10.41
C ARG A 146 3.17 -13.97 11.18
N LEU A 147 3.05 -12.77 10.60
CA LEU A 147 2.33 -11.65 11.22
C LEU A 147 0.81 -11.75 11.05
N GLY A 148 0.32 -12.60 10.15
CA GLY A 148 -1.10 -12.72 9.84
C GLY A 148 -1.66 -11.48 9.15
N VAL A 149 -0.84 -10.75 8.39
CA VAL A 149 -1.25 -9.59 7.59
C VAL A 149 -1.56 -10.01 6.16
N ARG A 150 -2.57 -9.38 5.54
CA ARG A 150 -2.86 -9.60 4.12
C ARG A 150 -1.84 -8.83 3.28
N ALA A 151 -1.22 -9.47 2.28
CA ALA A 151 -0.16 -8.87 1.49
C ALA A 151 -0.38 -8.99 -0.02
N SER A 152 -0.21 -7.87 -0.73
CA SER A 152 -0.09 -7.78 -2.19
C SER A 152 1.36 -7.46 -2.53
N LEU A 153 2.19 -8.50 -2.59
CA LEU A 153 3.61 -8.36 -2.86
C LEU A 153 3.84 -8.32 -4.36
N THR A 154 4.87 -7.60 -4.79
CA THR A 154 5.20 -7.52 -6.19
C THR A 154 6.62 -8.00 -6.45
N ARG A 155 6.78 -8.79 -7.51
CA ARG A 155 8.08 -9.11 -8.06
C ARG A 155 8.50 -7.93 -8.93
N GLY A 156 9.21 -6.97 -8.35
CA GLY A 156 9.78 -5.86 -9.10
C GLY A 156 11.09 -6.20 -9.80
N SER A 157 11.59 -5.32 -10.65
CA SER A 157 12.80 -5.59 -11.44
C SER A 157 13.54 -4.32 -11.84
N MET A 158 14.84 -4.48 -12.09
CA MET A 158 15.65 -3.58 -12.89
C MET A 158 16.44 -4.42 -13.90
N SER A 159 16.39 -4.02 -15.18
CA SER A 159 17.08 -4.72 -16.29
C SER A 159 18.01 -3.81 -17.09
N LEU A 160 18.07 -2.51 -16.76
CA LEU A 160 18.92 -1.53 -17.43
C LEU A 160 19.85 -0.87 -16.41
N GLY A 161 21.13 -1.26 -16.40
CA GLY A 161 22.13 -0.75 -15.47
C GLY A 161 22.92 0.45 -15.98
N ARG A 162 23.78 1.02 -15.12
CA ARG A 162 24.68 2.14 -15.46
C ARG A 162 25.51 1.88 -16.72
N ASP A 163 25.95 0.63 -16.93
CA ASP A 163 26.77 0.24 -18.08
C ASP A 163 26.00 0.34 -19.42
N GLU A 164 24.68 0.35 -19.37
CA GLU A 164 23.76 0.41 -20.50
C GLU A 164 22.94 1.72 -20.54
N GLY A 165 23.34 2.71 -19.73
CA GLY A 165 22.69 4.03 -19.68
C GLY A 165 21.50 4.14 -18.71
N GLY A 166 21.26 3.11 -17.89
CA GLY A 166 20.32 3.15 -16.78
C GLY A 166 20.91 3.83 -15.53
N LEU A 167 20.07 3.97 -14.50
CA LEU A 167 20.49 4.49 -13.18
C LEU A 167 21.10 3.46 -12.21
N PRO A 168 20.55 2.23 -12.10
CA PRO A 168 20.92 1.34 -11.01
C PRO A 168 22.31 0.73 -11.21
N PRO A 169 23.04 0.44 -10.12
CA PRO A 169 24.28 -0.33 -10.16
C PRO A 169 24.08 -1.68 -10.85
N GLN A 170 25.08 -2.14 -11.59
CA GLN A 170 24.98 -3.41 -12.32
C GLN A 170 24.73 -4.62 -11.38
N ALA A 171 25.17 -4.52 -10.12
CA ALA A 171 24.99 -5.57 -9.12
C ALA A 171 23.53 -5.86 -8.73
N VAL A 172 22.61 -4.93 -9.05
CA VAL A 172 21.17 -5.07 -8.76
C VAL A 172 20.30 -5.20 -10.02
N VAL A 173 20.95 -5.42 -11.16
CA VAL A 173 20.32 -5.63 -12.46
C VAL A 173 20.34 -7.12 -12.79
N GLN A 174 19.23 -7.63 -13.32
CA GLN A 174 19.10 -9.02 -13.75
C GLN A 174 18.69 -9.08 -15.22
N ASP A 175 19.05 -10.17 -15.89
CA ASP A 175 18.59 -10.42 -17.25
C ASP A 175 17.09 -10.76 -17.27
N GLU A 176 16.46 -10.53 -18.42
CA GLU A 176 15.01 -10.67 -18.58
C GLU A 176 14.51 -12.10 -18.33
N THR A 177 15.31 -13.12 -18.68
CA THR A 177 14.91 -14.53 -18.50
C THR A 177 14.86 -14.87 -17.01
N THR A 178 15.91 -14.54 -16.26
CA THR A 178 15.94 -14.68 -14.80
C THR A 178 14.74 -13.98 -14.15
N ILE A 179 14.40 -12.77 -14.64
CA ILE A 179 13.28 -11.99 -14.11
C ILE A 179 11.93 -12.67 -14.34
N LEU A 180 11.66 -13.10 -15.57
CA LEU A 180 10.38 -13.68 -15.95
C LEU A 180 10.21 -15.10 -15.37
N ASP A 181 11.28 -15.89 -15.28
CA ASP A 181 11.24 -17.23 -14.67
C ASP A 181 10.96 -17.14 -13.17
N ASP A 182 11.63 -16.23 -12.46
CA ASP A 182 11.38 -16.02 -11.03
C ASP A 182 9.98 -15.45 -10.76
N SER A 183 9.52 -14.54 -11.62
CA SER A 183 8.16 -14.01 -11.61
C SER A 183 7.11 -15.12 -11.70
N ARG A 184 7.29 -16.05 -12.67
CA ARG A 184 6.42 -17.21 -12.84
C ARG A 184 6.46 -18.11 -11.62
N ARG A 185 7.66 -18.45 -11.14
CA ARG A 185 7.88 -19.29 -9.95
C ARG A 185 7.11 -18.73 -8.74
N LEU A 186 7.28 -17.44 -8.45
CA LEU A 186 6.63 -16.78 -7.31
C LEU A 186 5.11 -16.78 -7.42
N ILE A 187 4.56 -16.54 -8.61
CA ILE A 187 3.12 -16.61 -8.85
C ILE A 187 2.60 -18.03 -8.62
N GLU A 188 3.23 -19.03 -9.22
CA GLU A 188 2.83 -20.44 -9.09
C GLU A 188 2.92 -20.95 -7.65
N GLN A 189 3.90 -20.44 -6.89
CA GLN A 189 4.15 -20.89 -5.52
C GLN A 189 3.29 -20.16 -4.48
N TYR A 190 3.02 -18.86 -4.65
CA TYR A 190 2.50 -18.01 -3.57
C TYR A 190 1.23 -17.23 -3.90
N HIS A 191 0.83 -17.08 -5.17
CA HIS A 191 -0.35 -16.29 -5.49
C HIS A 191 -1.64 -17.06 -5.13
N GLU A 192 -2.31 -16.60 -4.08
CA GLU A 192 -3.61 -17.12 -3.68
C GLU A 192 -4.72 -16.44 -4.50
N ARG A 193 -5.76 -17.21 -4.82
CA ARG A 193 -6.89 -16.77 -5.64
C ARG A 193 -8.20 -16.83 -4.87
N GLY A 194 -9.14 -15.97 -5.25
CA GLY A 194 -10.49 -15.90 -4.69
C GLY A 194 -10.60 -15.04 -3.44
N ASP A 195 -11.82 -14.97 -2.92
CA ASP A 195 -12.12 -14.24 -1.69
C ASP A 195 -11.30 -14.77 -0.51
N ASN A 196 -10.83 -13.87 0.33
CA ASN A 196 -9.92 -14.13 1.44
C ASN A 196 -8.47 -14.53 1.06
N ALA A 197 -8.03 -14.33 -0.18
CA ALA A 197 -6.60 -14.45 -0.49
C ALA A 197 -5.77 -13.57 0.46
N MET A 198 -4.88 -14.21 1.23
CA MET A 198 -3.99 -13.56 2.18
C MET A 198 -2.72 -13.08 1.49
N ILE A 199 -2.22 -13.86 0.52
CA ILE A 199 -1.02 -13.51 -0.26
C ILE A 199 -1.37 -13.41 -1.74
N THR A 200 -1.10 -12.26 -2.35
CA THR A 200 -1.21 -12.07 -3.80
C THR A 200 0.11 -11.58 -4.37
N ILE A 201 0.45 -12.03 -5.58
CA ILE A 201 1.68 -11.66 -6.29
C ILE A 201 1.30 -10.90 -7.55
N ALA A 202 1.94 -9.76 -7.78
CA ALA A 202 1.87 -8.99 -9.02
C ALA A 202 3.26 -8.81 -9.63
N LEU A 203 3.31 -8.46 -10.92
CA LEU A 203 4.58 -8.15 -11.59
C LEU A 203 4.80 -6.64 -11.58
N ALA A 204 6.01 -6.21 -11.23
CA ALA A 204 6.27 -4.79 -11.05
C ALA A 204 7.65 -4.27 -11.49
N PRO A 205 8.08 -4.46 -12.75
CA PRO A 205 9.27 -3.78 -13.22
C PRO A 205 9.25 -2.27 -12.87
N CYS A 206 10.38 -1.77 -12.34
CA CYS A 206 10.42 -0.59 -11.48
C CYS A 206 9.94 0.70 -12.17
N SER A 207 10.56 1.10 -13.28
CA SER A 207 10.22 2.33 -13.99
C SER A 207 10.74 2.32 -15.45
N PRO A 208 10.22 3.18 -16.34
CA PRO A 208 10.67 3.24 -17.74
C PRO A 208 12.15 3.57 -17.97
N PHE A 209 12.85 4.09 -16.95
CA PHE A 209 14.27 4.47 -17.00
C PHE A 209 15.21 3.46 -16.31
N SER A 210 14.67 2.39 -15.72
CA SER A 210 15.44 1.33 -15.04
C SER A 210 15.17 -0.07 -15.60
N VAL A 211 14.27 -0.17 -16.58
CA VAL A 211 13.80 -1.42 -17.18
C VAL A 211 13.74 -1.28 -18.69
N SER A 212 14.16 -2.31 -19.40
CA SER A 212 14.00 -2.44 -20.85
C SER A 212 12.51 -2.46 -21.26
N ARG A 213 12.22 -1.88 -22.44
CA ARG A 213 10.87 -1.90 -23.03
C ARG A 213 10.36 -3.32 -23.28
N GLU A 214 11.26 -4.23 -23.64
CA GLU A 214 10.89 -5.63 -23.90
C GLU A 214 10.46 -6.34 -22.63
N LEU A 215 11.21 -6.21 -21.53
CA LEU A 215 10.79 -6.77 -20.25
C LEU A 215 9.45 -6.22 -19.76
N MET A 216 9.18 -4.92 -19.95
CA MET A 216 7.87 -4.36 -19.63
C MET A 216 6.76 -5.03 -20.44
N ARG A 217 6.95 -5.22 -21.75
CA ARG A 217 5.98 -5.88 -22.64
C ARG A 217 5.76 -7.34 -22.24
N GLU A 218 6.83 -8.09 -22.01
CA GLU A 218 6.75 -9.51 -21.64
C GLU A 218 6.16 -9.70 -20.23
N SER A 219 6.38 -8.75 -19.31
CA SER A 219 5.70 -8.75 -18.01
C SER A 219 4.18 -8.56 -18.17
N SER A 220 3.72 -7.67 -19.05
CA SER A 220 2.28 -7.52 -19.33
C SER A 220 1.68 -8.79 -19.92
N ARG A 221 2.39 -9.42 -20.86
CA ARG A 221 1.99 -10.71 -21.42
C ARG A 221 1.90 -11.79 -20.34
N LEU A 222 2.94 -11.94 -19.51
CA LEU A 222 2.97 -12.92 -18.43
C LEU A 222 1.85 -12.69 -17.41
N ALA A 223 1.61 -11.43 -17.02
CA ALA A 223 0.53 -11.08 -16.10
C ALA A 223 -0.84 -11.43 -16.66
N ARG A 224 -1.07 -11.21 -17.96
CA ARG A 224 -2.29 -11.64 -18.65
C ARG A 224 -2.44 -13.16 -18.67
N ASP A 225 -1.39 -13.88 -19.04
CA ASP A 225 -1.39 -15.34 -19.15
C ASP A 225 -1.64 -16.02 -17.79
N LEU A 226 -1.09 -15.46 -16.71
CA LEU A 226 -1.24 -15.98 -15.35
C LEU A 226 -2.40 -15.35 -14.57
N GLY A 227 -3.11 -14.37 -15.14
CA GLY A 227 -4.21 -13.68 -14.49
C GLY A 227 -3.81 -13.00 -13.19
N VAL A 228 -2.71 -12.25 -13.20
CA VAL A 228 -2.22 -11.42 -12.09
C VAL A 228 -2.18 -9.95 -12.48
N ARG A 229 -1.92 -9.08 -11.50
CA ARG A 229 -1.91 -7.62 -11.68
C ARG A 229 -0.51 -7.10 -12.04
N LEU A 230 -0.46 -5.82 -12.43
CA LEU A 230 0.74 -5.08 -12.83
C LEU A 230 0.89 -3.81 -12.00
N HIS A 231 2.12 -3.47 -11.61
CA HIS A 231 2.40 -2.25 -10.87
C HIS A 231 3.71 -1.59 -11.33
N THR A 232 3.75 -0.27 -11.40
CA THR A 232 4.98 0.46 -11.71
C THR A 232 4.87 1.92 -11.27
N HIS A 233 6.00 2.63 -11.24
CA HIS A 233 6.03 4.08 -11.11
C HIS A 233 5.78 4.71 -12.48
N LEU A 234 4.92 5.74 -12.54
CA LEU A 234 4.72 6.48 -13.77
C LEU A 234 4.29 7.92 -13.53
N ALA A 235 4.90 8.82 -14.31
CA ALA A 235 4.60 10.25 -14.33
C ALA A 235 4.68 10.87 -12.92
N GLU A 236 5.70 10.48 -12.15
CA GLU A 236 5.98 11.02 -10.83
C GLU A 236 6.61 12.41 -10.93
N THR A 237 7.52 12.62 -11.89
CA THR A 237 8.24 13.90 -12.06
C THR A 237 8.21 14.39 -13.50
N ALA A 238 8.41 15.70 -13.69
CA ALA A 238 8.59 16.27 -15.03
C ALA A 238 9.81 15.68 -15.74
N ASP A 239 10.88 15.39 -15.00
CA ASP A 239 12.12 14.79 -15.51
C ASP A 239 11.89 13.41 -16.14
N GLU A 240 10.99 12.61 -15.56
CA GLU A 240 10.58 11.32 -16.13
C GLU A 240 9.83 11.48 -17.47
N THR A 241 8.98 12.50 -17.58
CA THR A 241 8.29 12.82 -18.84
C THR A 241 9.30 13.21 -19.91
N ASP A 242 10.25 14.07 -19.55
CA ASP A 242 11.30 14.49 -20.47
C ASP A 242 12.21 13.32 -20.87
N PHE A 243 12.49 12.40 -19.96
CA PHE A 243 13.20 11.16 -20.27
C PHE A 243 12.44 10.33 -21.32
N CYS A 244 11.15 10.07 -21.12
CA CYS A 244 10.34 9.29 -22.07
C CYS A 244 10.26 9.95 -23.45
N LEU A 245 10.12 11.27 -23.50
CA LEU A 245 10.13 12.02 -24.76
C LEU A 245 11.47 11.89 -25.50
N ARG A 246 12.60 11.98 -24.79
CA ARG A 246 13.93 11.82 -25.40
C ARG A 246 14.21 10.40 -25.85
N GLN A 247 13.87 9.42 -25.01
CA GLN A 247 14.24 8.01 -25.23
C GLN A 247 13.29 7.29 -26.17
N TYR A 248 11.99 7.56 -26.07
CA TYR A 248 10.93 6.83 -26.77
C TYR A 248 10.14 7.70 -27.75
N GLY A 249 10.33 9.03 -27.75
CA GLY A 249 9.58 9.94 -28.61
C GLY A 249 8.11 10.10 -28.21
N MET A 250 7.74 9.67 -27.00
CA MET A 250 6.36 9.61 -26.52
C MET A 250 6.28 9.92 -25.03
N ARG A 251 5.09 10.31 -24.55
CA ARG A 251 4.86 10.57 -23.12
C ARG A 251 4.78 9.26 -22.32
N PRO A 252 4.93 9.30 -20.98
CA PRO A 252 4.89 8.10 -20.16
C PRO A 252 3.62 7.24 -20.33
N LEU A 253 2.43 7.87 -20.46
CA LEU A 253 1.20 7.09 -20.66
C LEU A 253 1.12 6.45 -22.05
N ASP A 254 1.54 7.17 -23.09
CA ASP A 254 1.59 6.65 -24.47
C ASP A 254 2.56 5.46 -24.55
N TYR A 255 3.67 5.54 -23.83
CA TYR A 255 4.60 4.42 -23.65
C TYR A 255 3.91 3.22 -23.00
N LEU A 256 3.23 3.39 -21.85
CA LEU A 256 2.52 2.29 -21.18
C LEU A 256 1.44 1.66 -22.06
N GLU A 257 0.70 2.46 -22.83
CA GLU A 257 -0.32 1.93 -23.74
C GLU A 257 0.30 1.04 -24.82
N ASP A 258 1.40 1.48 -25.44
CA ASP A 258 2.10 0.72 -26.49
C ASP A 258 2.62 -0.66 -26.01
N ILE A 259 3.09 -0.73 -24.76
CA ILE A 259 3.58 -1.99 -24.16
C ILE A 259 2.46 -2.81 -23.51
N GLY A 260 1.20 -2.38 -23.62
CA GLY A 260 0.04 -3.14 -23.17
C GLY A 260 -0.23 -3.10 -21.67
N TRP A 261 0.08 -1.98 -21.01
CA TRP A 261 -0.14 -1.77 -19.57
C TRP A 261 -1.36 -0.90 -19.24
N LEU A 262 -1.99 -0.27 -20.23
CA LEU A 262 -3.15 0.60 -20.02
C LEU A 262 -4.45 -0.21 -19.92
N ASP A 263 -4.70 -0.81 -18.76
CA ASP A 263 -5.93 -1.55 -18.44
C ASP A 263 -6.19 -1.65 -16.92
N ASP A 264 -7.19 -2.45 -16.54
CA ASP A 264 -7.71 -2.64 -15.19
C ASP A 264 -6.89 -3.62 -14.32
N ARG A 265 -5.86 -4.27 -14.88
CA ARG A 265 -4.87 -5.05 -14.12
C ARG A 265 -3.76 -4.17 -13.57
N THR A 266 -3.60 -2.97 -14.11
CA THR A 266 -2.52 -2.06 -13.73
C THR A 266 -2.94 -1.11 -12.62
N TRP A 267 -2.06 -0.90 -11.64
CA TRP A 267 -2.12 0.29 -10.78
C TRP A 267 -0.78 1.01 -10.77
N LEU A 268 -0.80 2.34 -10.77
CA LEU A 268 0.39 3.19 -10.91
C LEU A 268 0.66 3.96 -9.61
N ALA A 269 1.92 4.07 -9.21
CA ALA A 269 2.31 4.92 -8.09
C ALA A 269 2.26 6.42 -8.48
N HIS A 270 1.92 7.26 -7.51
CA HIS A 270 1.93 8.73 -7.54
C HIS A 270 0.84 9.42 -8.39
N GLY A 271 0.85 9.24 -9.71
CA GLY A 271 -0.12 9.84 -10.64
C GLY A 271 -0.15 11.38 -10.67
N ILE A 272 1.03 12.02 -10.78
CA ILE A 272 1.18 13.47 -10.64
C ILE A 272 1.10 14.20 -11.99
N HIS A 273 1.97 13.87 -12.94
CA HIS A 273 2.18 14.66 -14.17
C HIS A 273 1.34 14.19 -15.36
N PHE A 274 0.10 13.77 -15.09
CA PHE A 274 -0.88 13.45 -16.13
C PHE A 274 -1.66 14.69 -16.60
N ASN A 275 -1.69 14.87 -17.92
CA ASN A 275 -2.50 15.90 -18.56
C ASN A 275 -3.99 15.50 -18.57
N LYS A 276 -4.87 16.39 -19.04
CA LYS A 276 -6.33 16.17 -19.01
C LYS A 276 -6.79 14.97 -19.87
N ASP A 277 -6.15 14.73 -21.02
CA ASP A 277 -6.47 13.61 -21.89
C ASP A 277 -6.02 12.28 -21.27
N GLU A 278 -4.80 12.26 -20.73
CA GLU A 278 -4.22 11.10 -20.04
C GLU A 278 -5.08 10.65 -18.86
N VAL A 279 -5.59 11.60 -18.06
CA VAL A 279 -6.54 11.32 -16.97
C VAL A 279 -7.80 10.59 -17.48
N GLN A 280 -8.36 11.01 -18.62
CA GLN A 280 -9.55 10.37 -19.19
C GLN A 280 -9.24 8.98 -19.73
N ARG A 281 -8.07 8.77 -20.32
CA ARG A 281 -7.61 7.45 -20.80
C ARG A 281 -7.41 6.47 -19.66
N LEU A 282 -6.74 6.90 -18.58
CA LEU A 282 -6.57 6.11 -17.34
C LEU A 282 -7.93 5.69 -16.75
N GLY A 283 -8.87 6.63 -16.67
CA GLY A 283 -10.20 6.36 -16.14
C GLY A 283 -11.00 5.37 -16.99
N ARG A 284 -11.00 5.52 -18.32
CA ARG A 284 -11.63 4.57 -19.26
C ARG A 284 -11.02 3.18 -19.20
N ALA A 285 -9.71 3.09 -18.99
CA ALA A 285 -8.99 1.82 -18.86
C ALA A 285 -9.24 1.13 -17.51
N GLY A 286 -9.73 1.85 -16.50
CA GLY A 286 -9.86 1.34 -15.14
C GLY A 286 -8.52 1.18 -14.41
N THR A 287 -7.47 1.85 -14.87
CA THR A 287 -6.13 1.79 -14.27
C THR A 287 -6.13 2.45 -12.89
N GLY A 288 -5.66 1.72 -11.88
CA GLY A 288 -5.61 2.21 -10.50
C GLY A 288 -4.49 3.21 -10.26
N ILE A 289 -4.64 4.06 -9.24
CA ILE A 289 -3.67 5.07 -8.83
C ILE A 289 -3.42 4.94 -7.33
N ALA A 290 -2.17 4.70 -6.94
CA ALA A 290 -1.71 4.73 -5.56
C ALA A 290 -1.22 6.15 -5.24
N HIS A 291 -2.05 6.95 -4.56
CA HIS A 291 -1.68 8.30 -4.16
C HIS A 291 -0.75 8.27 -2.94
N CYS A 292 0.46 8.83 -3.07
CA CYS A 292 1.50 8.89 -2.04
C CYS A 292 1.74 10.33 -1.54
N PRO A 293 0.83 10.95 -0.75
CA PRO A 293 0.87 12.39 -0.50
C PRO A 293 2.17 12.85 0.20
N SER A 294 2.63 12.17 1.24
CA SER A 294 3.86 12.59 1.93
C SER A 294 5.09 12.48 1.03
N SER A 295 5.24 11.38 0.29
CA SER A 295 6.38 11.20 -0.62
C SER A 295 6.44 12.23 -1.72
N ASN A 296 5.28 12.52 -2.32
CA ASN A 296 5.17 13.56 -3.32
C ASN A 296 5.59 14.93 -2.78
N MET A 297 5.37 15.21 -1.48
CA MET A 297 5.81 16.45 -0.82
C MET A 297 7.29 16.43 -0.43
N VAL A 298 7.80 15.31 0.11
CA VAL A 298 9.20 15.16 0.55
C VAL A 298 10.17 15.32 -0.63
N LEU A 299 9.87 14.69 -1.76
CA LEU A 299 10.70 14.75 -2.97
C LEU A 299 10.41 15.99 -3.83
N GLY A 300 9.38 16.77 -3.49
CA GLY A 300 8.95 17.93 -4.28
C GLY A 300 8.38 17.56 -5.66
N SER A 301 7.84 16.35 -5.81
CA SER A 301 7.37 15.79 -7.08
C SER A 301 6.09 16.46 -7.60
N GLY A 302 5.17 16.85 -6.70
CA GLY A 302 3.96 17.62 -7.04
C GLY A 302 2.67 17.08 -6.41
N MET A 303 1.52 17.35 -7.05
CA MET A 303 0.20 17.01 -6.50
C MET A 303 -0.59 16.09 -7.44
N CYS A 304 -0.98 14.92 -6.93
CA CYS A 304 -1.82 13.97 -7.67
C CYS A 304 -3.20 14.56 -8.00
N ARG A 305 -3.71 14.24 -9.19
CA ARG A 305 -5.03 14.70 -9.67
C ARG A 305 -6.17 13.81 -9.19
N THR A 306 -6.21 13.51 -7.89
CA THR A 306 -7.07 12.47 -7.28
C THR A 306 -8.55 12.56 -7.68
N LEU A 307 -9.21 13.73 -7.50
CA LEU A 307 -10.62 13.89 -7.87
C LEU A 307 -10.84 13.85 -9.39
N ASP A 308 -9.91 14.39 -10.19
CA ASP A 308 -10.02 14.31 -11.65
C ASP A 308 -9.95 12.85 -12.15
N LEU A 309 -9.04 12.05 -11.58
CA LEU A 309 -8.83 10.64 -11.91
C LEU A 309 -10.03 9.78 -11.50
N GLU A 310 -10.53 9.99 -10.28
CA GLU A 310 -11.71 9.29 -9.79
C GLU A 310 -12.95 9.62 -10.63
N ALA A 311 -13.16 10.90 -10.96
CA ALA A 311 -14.28 11.31 -11.81
C ALA A 311 -14.19 10.72 -13.24
N ALA A 312 -12.98 10.44 -13.72
CA ALA A 312 -12.76 9.77 -15.00
C ALA A 312 -13.02 8.25 -14.96
N GLY A 313 -13.13 7.66 -13.77
CA GLY A 313 -13.35 6.22 -13.56
C GLY A 313 -12.15 5.44 -13.04
N ALA A 314 -11.01 6.09 -12.79
CA ALA A 314 -9.83 5.42 -12.26
C ALA A 314 -10.04 5.10 -10.76
N PRO A 315 -9.74 3.87 -10.30
CA PRO A 315 -9.63 3.60 -8.88
C PRO A 315 -8.51 4.46 -8.27
N VAL A 316 -8.82 5.24 -7.23
CA VAL A 316 -7.83 6.00 -6.46
C VAL A 316 -7.73 5.40 -5.07
N GLY A 317 -6.53 4.97 -4.72
CA GLY A 317 -6.15 4.44 -3.41
C GLY A 317 -5.10 5.33 -2.74
N LEU A 318 -4.79 5.00 -1.50
CA LEU A 318 -3.77 5.68 -0.70
C LEU A 318 -2.56 4.76 -0.45
N ALA A 319 -1.39 5.36 -0.34
CA ALA A 319 -0.14 4.66 -0.10
C ALA A 319 0.84 5.50 0.71
N VAL A 320 1.71 4.82 1.46
CA VAL A 320 2.79 5.47 2.22
C VAL A 320 4.08 5.59 1.42
N ASP A 321 4.26 4.83 0.33
CA ASP A 321 5.54 4.75 -0.40
C ASP A 321 6.70 4.26 0.51
N GLY A 322 7.96 4.39 0.11
CA GLY A 322 9.12 3.96 0.87
C GLY A 322 9.45 4.90 2.04
N SER A 323 9.88 4.34 3.16
CA SER A 323 10.28 5.13 4.34
C SER A 323 11.58 5.93 4.18
N SER A 324 12.17 5.99 2.99
CA SER A 324 13.27 6.93 2.69
C SER A 324 12.78 8.20 2.00
N SER A 325 11.49 8.26 1.68
CA SER A 325 10.80 9.39 1.08
C SER A 325 9.45 9.65 1.77
N ASN A 326 9.24 9.29 3.03
CA ASN A 326 7.97 9.53 3.73
C ASN A 326 8.13 10.27 5.08
N ASP A 327 8.73 9.73 6.15
CA ASP A 327 9.63 8.57 6.33
C ASP A 327 9.05 7.48 7.28
N HIS A 328 7.73 7.40 7.44
CA HIS A 328 7.06 6.40 8.30
C HIS A 328 6.16 5.45 7.50
N SER A 329 5.89 4.26 8.03
CA SER A 329 4.95 3.30 7.43
C SER A 329 3.55 3.42 8.05
N ASN A 330 2.95 4.62 8.00
CA ASN A 330 1.71 4.94 8.71
C ASN A 330 0.61 5.48 7.79
N LEU A 331 -0.37 4.63 7.44
CA LEU A 331 -1.43 5.01 6.50
C LEU A 331 -2.52 5.90 7.13
N ALA A 332 -2.69 5.86 8.45
CA ALA A 332 -3.60 6.77 9.14
C ALA A 332 -3.09 8.23 9.06
N GLU A 333 -1.79 8.42 9.20
CA GLU A 333 -1.16 9.73 8.95
C GLU A 333 -1.27 10.15 7.48
N GLU A 334 -1.12 9.22 6.52
CA GLU A 334 -1.34 9.54 5.10
C GLU A 334 -2.77 9.99 4.81
N MET A 335 -3.80 9.52 5.54
CA MET A 335 -5.17 10.04 5.36
C MET A 335 -5.22 11.54 5.66
N ARG A 336 -4.54 11.97 6.72
CA ARG A 336 -4.41 13.40 7.01
C ARG A 336 -3.67 14.13 5.90
N GLN A 337 -2.55 13.59 5.43
CA GLN A 337 -1.72 14.23 4.41
C GLN A 337 -2.46 14.34 3.07
N GLY A 338 -3.17 13.30 2.65
CA GLY A 338 -4.01 13.31 1.46
C GLY A 338 -5.13 14.36 1.53
N LEU A 339 -5.78 14.51 2.70
CA LEU A 339 -6.79 15.54 2.92
C LEU A 339 -6.19 16.95 2.83
N LEU A 340 -5.09 17.21 3.54
CA LEU A 340 -4.47 18.54 3.58
C LEU A 340 -3.89 18.94 2.22
N LEU A 341 -3.17 18.03 1.57
CA LEU A 341 -2.61 18.27 0.24
C LEU A 341 -3.72 18.52 -0.78
N GLY A 342 -4.77 17.70 -0.77
CA GLY A 342 -5.88 17.89 -1.70
C GLY A 342 -6.62 19.22 -1.49
N ARG A 343 -6.71 19.75 -0.26
CA ARG A 343 -7.29 21.08 0.02
C ARG A 343 -6.48 22.26 -0.52
N LEU A 344 -5.21 22.07 -0.85
CA LEU A 344 -4.43 23.06 -1.59
C LEU A 344 -4.72 23.01 -3.09
N ARG A 345 -5.29 21.91 -3.60
CA ARG A 345 -5.59 21.69 -5.01
C ARG A 345 -7.05 21.94 -5.36
N TYR A 346 -7.96 21.55 -4.49
CA TYR A 346 -9.41 21.56 -4.68
C TYR A 346 -10.10 22.39 -3.61
N GLU A 347 -11.34 22.79 -3.84
CA GLU A 347 -12.11 23.50 -2.82
C GLU A 347 -12.34 22.61 -1.59
N PRO A 348 -12.33 23.15 -0.35
CA PRO A 348 -12.47 22.34 0.86
C PRO A 348 -13.72 21.46 0.93
N GLY A 349 -14.79 21.83 0.21
CA GLY A 349 -16.02 21.04 0.12
C GLY A 349 -15.97 19.87 -0.87
N GLU A 350 -14.99 19.86 -1.78
CA GLU A 350 -14.81 18.80 -2.78
C GLU A 350 -13.97 17.63 -2.25
N ILE A 351 -13.07 17.90 -1.29
CA ILE A 351 -12.28 16.87 -0.62
C ILE A 351 -12.63 16.76 0.87
N THR A 352 -13.45 15.75 1.18
CA THR A 352 -13.95 15.48 2.52
C THR A 352 -13.15 14.38 3.22
N HIS A 353 -13.33 14.25 4.54
CA HIS A 353 -12.75 13.15 5.29
C HIS A 353 -13.29 11.79 4.81
N ASP A 354 -14.58 11.69 4.48
CA ASP A 354 -15.17 10.48 3.91
C ASP A 354 -14.51 10.07 2.59
N THR A 355 -14.18 11.05 1.74
CA THR A 355 -13.49 10.80 0.47
C THR A 355 -12.13 10.15 0.70
N VAL A 356 -11.36 10.66 1.66
CA VAL A 356 -10.02 10.13 1.95
C VAL A 356 -10.07 8.80 2.70
N ILE A 357 -11.03 8.61 3.63
CA ILE A 357 -11.29 7.29 4.24
C ILE A 357 -11.63 6.27 3.16
N ARG A 358 -12.45 6.64 2.18
CA ARG A 358 -12.80 5.78 1.04
C ARG A 358 -11.57 5.47 0.18
N TRP A 359 -10.67 6.42 -0.06
CA TRP A 359 -9.39 6.13 -0.73
C TRP A 359 -8.55 5.13 0.05
N ALA A 360 -8.42 5.30 1.37
CA ALA A 360 -7.65 4.40 2.24
C ALA A 360 -8.27 3.00 2.44
N THR A 361 -9.51 2.78 1.99
CA THR A 361 -10.26 1.52 2.17
C THR A 361 -10.70 0.96 0.82
N GLN A 362 -11.94 1.21 0.38
CA GLN A 362 -12.52 0.66 -0.85
C GLN A 362 -11.75 1.09 -2.11
N GLY A 363 -11.28 2.34 -2.17
CA GLY A 363 -10.47 2.88 -3.26
C GLY A 363 -9.20 2.08 -3.45
N SER A 364 -8.42 1.93 -2.38
CA SER A 364 -7.23 1.10 -2.33
C SER A 364 -7.51 -0.38 -2.64
N ALA A 365 -8.57 -0.97 -2.09
CA ALA A 365 -8.96 -2.35 -2.41
C ALA A 365 -9.21 -2.53 -3.92
N ARG A 366 -9.89 -1.58 -4.57
CA ARG A 366 -10.11 -1.60 -6.02
C ARG A 366 -8.82 -1.47 -6.82
N CYS A 367 -7.85 -0.64 -6.38
CA CYS A 367 -6.52 -0.60 -7.03
C CYS A 367 -5.86 -1.98 -7.06
N LEU A 368 -5.98 -2.74 -5.97
CA LEU A 368 -5.48 -4.11 -5.85
C LEU A 368 -6.40 -5.17 -6.47
N GLY A 369 -7.49 -4.78 -7.14
CA GLY A 369 -8.43 -5.70 -7.79
C GLY A 369 -9.28 -6.51 -6.81
N ARG A 370 -9.51 -5.98 -5.59
CA ARG A 370 -10.22 -6.65 -4.51
C ARG A 370 -11.58 -6.00 -4.27
N SER A 371 -12.58 -6.85 -4.10
CA SER A 371 -13.95 -6.43 -3.72
C SER A 371 -14.43 -7.09 -2.43
N ASP A 372 -13.69 -8.06 -1.92
CA ASP A 372 -13.97 -8.80 -0.70
C ASP A 372 -13.41 -8.12 0.57
N ILE A 373 -12.67 -7.01 0.44
CA ILE A 373 -12.12 -6.19 1.53
C ILE A 373 -12.40 -4.69 1.30
N GLY A 374 -12.08 -3.85 2.27
CA GLY A 374 -12.17 -2.38 2.15
C GLY A 374 -13.57 -1.81 2.35
N GLY A 375 -14.53 -2.62 2.78
CA GLY A 375 -15.87 -2.20 3.19
C GLY A 375 -16.36 -3.01 4.40
N LEU A 376 -17.59 -2.74 4.84
CA LEU A 376 -18.23 -3.44 5.97
C LEU A 376 -19.46 -4.25 5.51
N HIS A 377 -19.55 -4.61 4.23
CA HIS A 377 -20.73 -5.28 3.68
C HIS A 377 -20.77 -6.78 4.05
N PRO A 378 -21.97 -7.36 4.26
CA PRO A 378 -22.09 -8.80 4.43
C PRO A 378 -21.45 -9.57 3.27
N GLY A 379 -20.69 -10.61 3.60
CA GLY A 379 -19.89 -11.39 2.65
C GLY A 379 -18.44 -10.93 2.53
N GLN A 380 -18.10 -9.68 2.86
CA GLN A 380 -16.71 -9.21 2.88
C GLN A 380 -15.93 -9.80 4.07
N GLN A 381 -14.60 -9.79 3.99
CA GLN A 381 -13.72 -10.23 5.06
C GLN A 381 -13.82 -9.30 6.26
N ALA A 382 -13.68 -9.88 7.44
CA ALA A 382 -13.56 -9.16 8.71
C ALA A 382 -12.15 -8.56 8.86
N ASP A 383 -11.87 -7.60 8.00
CA ASP A 383 -10.68 -6.75 8.02
C ASP A 383 -11.12 -5.38 8.59
N LEU A 384 -10.73 -5.05 9.81
CA LEU A 384 -11.27 -3.91 10.58
C LEU A 384 -10.16 -3.09 11.23
N ALA A 385 -10.38 -1.77 11.35
CA ALA A 385 -9.55 -0.87 12.12
C ALA A 385 -10.40 -0.03 13.07
N LEU A 386 -10.08 -0.05 14.36
CA LEU A 386 -10.80 0.66 15.41
C LEU A 386 -9.86 1.64 16.09
N PHE A 387 -10.27 2.91 16.18
CA PHE A 387 -9.47 4.00 16.75
C PHE A 387 -10.17 4.60 17.97
N THR A 388 -9.45 4.84 19.05
CA THR A 388 -9.95 5.64 20.18
C THR A 388 -9.67 7.13 19.94
N LEU A 389 -10.43 7.98 20.64
CA LEU A 389 -10.26 9.44 20.62
C LEU A 389 -9.88 9.99 22.00
N ASP A 390 -9.09 9.24 22.77
CA ASP A 390 -8.73 9.55 24.16
C ASP A 390 -7.40 10.31 24.33
N GLU A 391 -6.77 10.70 23.23
CA GLU A 391 -5.61 11.60 23.24
C GLU A 391 -6.02 13.08 23.25
N LEU A 392 -5.20 13.94 23.85
CA LEU A 392 -5.44 15.38 23.95
C LEU A 392 -5.74 16.05 22.59
N ARG A 393 -5.16 15.54 21.49
CA ARG A 393 -5.37 16.07 20.13
C ARG A 393 -6.84 16.01 19.67
N PHE A 394 -7.64 15.11 20.27
CA PHE A 394 -9.05 14.92 19.93
C PHE A 394 -10.01 15.64 20.89
N SER A 395 -9.49 16.27 21.95
CA SER A 395 -10.33 16.95 22.94
C SER A 395 -11.14 18.07 22.29
N GLY A 396 -12.47 18.01 22.42
CA GLY A 396 -13.41 18.96 21.81
C GLY A 396 -13.83 18.62 20.37
N ALA A 397 -13.37 17.50 19.81
CA ALA A 397 -13.88 17.02 18.54
C ALA A 397 -15.34 16.55 18.67
N GLU A 398 -16.21 17.07 17.82
CA GLU A 398 -17.64 16.70 17.77
C GLU A 398 -17.88 15.54 16.80
N ASN A 399 -17.32 15.61 15.60
CA ASN A 399 -17.41 14.55 14.59
C ASN A 399 -16.24 13.56 14.72
N PRO A 400 -16.47 12.30 15.16
CA PRO A 400 -15.39 11.34 15.42
C PRO A 400 -14.62 10.89 14.17
N LEU A 401 -15.30 10.73 13.03
CA LEU A 401 -14.67 10.33 11.76
C LEU A 401 -13.77 11.45 11.23
N ALA A 402 -14.26 12.68 11.23
CA ALA A 402 -13.48 13.84 10.82
C ALA A 402 -12.28 14.06 11.75
N ALA A 403 -12.43 13.78 13.05
CA ALA A 403 -11.36 13.90 14.03
C ALA A 403 -10.15 13.02 13.70
N LEU A 404 -10.37 11.80 13.18
CA LEU A 404 -9.27 10.91 12.77
C LEU A 404 -8.31 11.60 11.81
N LEU A 405 -8.81 12.37 10.84
CA LEU A 405 -7.98 13.05 9.84
C LEU A 405 -7.57 14.45 10.28
N LEU A 406 -8.52 15.25 10.77
CA LEU A 406 -8.31 16.68 11.10
C LEU A 406 -7.54 16.90 12.40
N CYS A 407 -7.61 15.95 13.34
CA CYS A 407 -6.80 15.98 14.56
C CYS A 407 -5.56 15.06 14.47
N GLY A 408 -5.48 14.21 13.44
CA GLY A 408 -4.31 13.37 13.16
C GLY A 408 -4.20 12.14 14.07
N ALA A 409 -5.10 11.17 13.85
CA ALA A 409 -4.92 9.82 14.35
C ALA A 409 -3.73 9.15 13.66
N HIS A 410 -2.99 8.38 14.45
CA HIS A 410 -1.74 7.74 14.00
C HIS A 410 -1.60 6.30 14.50
N ARG A 411 -2.45 5.85 15.42
CA ARG A 411 -2.39 4.50 15.99
C ARG A 411 -3.80 3.97 16.16
N ALA A 412 -4.08 2.80 15.58
CA ALA A 412 -5.30 2.06 15.83
C ALA A 412 -5.22 1.40 17.21
N ASP A 413 -6.34 1.34 17.92
CA ASP A 413 -6.44 0.65 19.20
C ASP A 413 -6.67 -0.86 19.00
N ARG A 414 -7.52 -1.22 18.02
CA ARG A 414 -7.70 -2.60 17.56
C ARG A 414 -7.57 -2.72 16.05
N VAL A 415 -6.98 -3.83 15.60
CA VAL A 415 -6.95 -4.21 14.18
C VAL A 415 -7.26 -5.68 14.04
N MET A 416 -8.20 -6.00 13.16
CA MET A 416 -8.59 -7.37 12.84
C MET A 416 -8.23 -7.66 11.38
N VAL A 417 -7.62 -8.81 11.12
CA VAL A 417 -7.33 -9.30 9.76
C VAL A 417 -7.95 -10.68 9.60
N SER A 418 -8.84 -10.86 8.63
CA SER A 418 -9.51 -12.13 8.36
C SER A 418 -10.19 -12.74 9.61
N GLY A 419 -10.78 -11.90 10.47
CA GLY A 419 -11.46 -12.35 11.69
C GLY A 419 -10.57 -12.46 12.94
N ASP A 420 -9.26 -12.37 12.81
CA ASP A 420 -8.32 -12.47 13.92
C ASP A 420 -7.82 -11.09 14.38
N TRP A 421 -7.84 -10.82 15.68
CA TRP A 421 -7.20 -9.63 16.24
C TRP A 421 -5.68 -9.72 16.08
N ARG A 422 -5.08 -8.70 15.45
CA ARG A 422 -3.62 -8.57 15.24
C ARG A 422 -3.01 -7.41 16.03
N VAL A 423 -3.83 -6.42 16.37
CA VAL A 423 -3.47 -5.31 17.28
C VAL A 423 -4.53 -5.23 18.38
N VAL A 424 -4.08 -5.14 19.62
CA VAL A 424 -4.90 -5.01 20.83
C VAL A 424 -4.26 -3.97 21.75
N ASP A 425 -5.06 -3.01 22.22
CA ASP A 425 -4.64 -1.88 23.06
C ASP A 425 -3.49 -1.07 22.44
N GLY A 426 -3.54 -0.93 21.10
CA GLY A 426 -2.53 -0.23 20.31
C GLY A 426 -1.20 -0.96 20.15
N LEU A 427 -1.13 -2.24 20.52
CA LEU A 427 0.08 -3.06 20.43
C LEU A 427 -0.15 -4.31 19.57
N PRO A 428 0.83 -4.75 18.75
CA PRO A 428 0.74 -6.00 18.00
C PRO A 428 0.72 -7.21 18.95
N CYS A 429 -0.09 -8.22 18.64
CA CYS A 429 -0.29 -9.37 19.55
C CYS A 429 0.96 -10.26 19.74
N ASP A 430 1.70 -10.53 18.66
CA ASP A 430 2.76 -11.56 18.63
C ASP A 430 4.14 -10.97 18.25
N VAL A 431 4.40 -9.71 18.61
CA VAL A 431 5.66 -9.02 18.26
C VAL A 431 6.25 -8.30 19.47
N ASP A 432 7.50 -8.61 19.79
CA ASP A 432 8.31 -7.83 20.73
C ASP A 432 8.85 -6.59 20.01
N LEU A 433 8.25 -5.43 20.30
CA LEU A 433 8.61 -4.15 19.67
C LEU A 433 10.02 -3.68 20.06
N ASP A 434 10.48 -3.98 21.27
CA ASP A 434 11.81 -3.57 21.73
C ASP A 434 12.91 -4.38 21.03
N ASP A 435 12.71 -5.69 20.92
CA ASP A 435 13.58 -6.58 20.14
C ASP A 435 13.58 -6.21 18.65
N LEU A 436 12.40 -6.01 18.04
CA LEU A 436 12.28 -5.61 16.65
C LEU A 436 13.03 -4.31 16.36
N ARG A 437 12.82 -3.29 17.20
CA ARG A 437 13.54 -2.01 17.09
C ARG A 437 15.06 -2.20 17.22
N SER A 438 15.51 -3.01 18.18
CA SER A 438 16.94 -3.29 18.37
C SER A 438 17.57 -3.98 17.17
N ARG A 439 16.94 -5.05 16.64
CA ARG A 439 17.42 -5.77 15.45
C ARG A 439 17.42 -4.89 14.21
N HIS A 440 16.38 -4.07 14.03
CA HIS A 440 16.25 -3.14 12.91
C HIS A 440 17.33 -2.06 12.95
N ASP A 441 17.54 -1.41 14.09
CA ASP A 441 18.60 -0.41 14.28
C ASP A 441 19.99 -0.98 13.93
N GLN A 442 20.26 -2.21 14.37
CA GLN A 442 21.51 -2.91 14.06
C GLN A 442 21.63 -3.25 12.58
N ALA A 443 20.54 -3.72 11.95
CA ALA A 443 20.50 -3.99 10.51
C ALA A 443 20.78 -2.71 9.69
N ALA A 444 20.12 -1.60 10.06
CA ALA A 444 20.26 -0.31 9.40
C ALA A 444 21.68 0.27 9.53
N ARG A 445 22.30 0.14 10.72
CA ARG A 445 23.71 0.55 10.93
C ARG A 445 24.67 -0.29 10.09
N ARG A 446 24.48 -1.61 10.04
CA ARG A 446 25.33 -2.51 9.24
C ARG A 446 25.23 -2.20 7.74
N LEU A 447 24.02 -2.00 7.23
CA LEU A 447 23.79 -1.66 5.82
C LEU A 447 24.56 -0.40 5.41
N ARG A 448 24.53 0.64 6.25
CA ARG A 448 25.24 1.91 5.98
C ARG A 448 26.76 1.82 6.09
N GLN A 449 27.30 0.80 6.77
CA GLN A 449 28.75 0.60 6.94
C GLN A 449 29.38 -0.23 5.81
N GLN A 450 28.58 -0.81 4.92
CA GLN A 450 29.04 -1.64 3.79
C GLN A 450 29.41 -0.81 2.54
N LEU A 451 29.49 0.52 2.68
CA LEU A 451 29.83 1.46 1.60
C LEU A 451 31.34 1.62 1.38
#